data_AF-A0A6B3IGC3-F1
#
_entry.id   AF-A0A6B3IGC3-F1
#
_cell.length_a   1.000
_cell.length_b   1.000
_cell.length_c   1.000
_cell.angle_alpha   90.00
_cell.angle_beta   90.00
_cell.angle_gamma   90.00
#
_symmetry.space_group_name_H-M   'P 1'
#
loop_
_entity.id
_entity.type
_entity.pdbx_description
1 polymer ?
#
loop_
_entity_poly.entity_id
_entity_poly.type
_entity_poly.pdbx_seq_one_letter_code
_entity_poly.pdbx_strand_id
1 'polypeptide(L)'
;VSVPSLGLTAVNFWFGGSVGPLDADTPCSVMVTEHADGTATLCVSDPMRMRTSLTLTWNRAVASVVSKPSTVTSATTGASLRLVFGDLSGTRGATQTVKVRLA
;
A
#
# COMPACT_ATOMS: atom_id res chain seq x y z
N VAL A 1 5.78 4.32 11.92
CA VAL A 1 5.31 5.51 12.67
C VAL A 1 3.82 5.68 12.42
N SER A 2 3.08 6.24 13.38
CA SER A 2 1.70 6.69 13.18
C SER A 2 1.57 8.13 13.68
N VAL A 3 0.90 8.98 12.89
CA VAL A 3 0.65 10.39 13.20
C VAL A 3 -0.86 10.64 13.04
N PRO A 4 -1.68 10.37 14.07
CA PRO A 4 -3.15 10.40 13.96
C PRO A 4 -3.72 11.75 13.56
N SER A 5 -3.10 12.86 14.00
CA SER A 5 -3.53 14.22 13.61
C SER A 5 -3.41 14.50 12.11
N LEU A 6 -2.66 13.66 11.37
CA LEU A 6 -2.54 13.71 9.92
C LEU A 6 -3.21 12.52 9.21
N GLY A 7 -3.87 11.62 9.95
CA GLY A 7 -4.40 10.37 9.40
C GLY A 7 -3.31 9.48 8.77
N LEU A 8 -2.05 9.61 9.21
CA LEU A 8 -0.89 9.03 8.53
C LEU A 8 -0.33 7.83 9.28
N THR A 9 -0.04 6.77 8.53
CA THR A 9 0.78 5.63 8.98
C THR A 9 1.86 5.37 7.96
N ALA A 10 3.12 5.23 8.39
CA ALA A 10 4.24 4.95 7.51
C ALA A 10 5.14 3.84 8.07
N VAL A 11 5.57 2.91 7.23
CA VAL A 11 6.37 1.74 7.60
C VAL A 11 7.44 1.48 6.55
N ASN A 12 8.68 1.28 6.99
CA ASN A 12 9.73 0.66 6.20
C ASN A 12 9.85 -0.80 6.63
N PHE A 13 9.53 -1.71 5.72
CA PHE A 13 9.70 -3.14 5.89
C PHE A 13 11.08 -3.53 5.39
N TRP A 14 11.98 -3.90 6.30
CA TRP A 14 13.31 -4.42 5.96
C TRP A 14 13.26 -5.88 5.50
N PHE A 15 12.21 -6.60 5.92
CA PHE A 15 11.85 -7.96 5.55
C PHE A 15 10.33 -8.03 5.43
N GLY A 16 9.81 -9.11 4.85
CA GLY A 16 8.37 -9.40 4.94
C GLY A 16 7.94 -9.53 6.40
N GLY A 17 6.73 -9.07 6.70
CA GLY A 17 6.14 -9.11 8.05
C GLY A 17 5.00 -8.13 8.23
N SER A 18 4.49 -8.06 9.46
CA SER A 18 3.34 -7.24 9.81
C SER A 18 3.71 -6.15 10.84
N VAL A 19 3.20 -4.94 10.63
CA VAL A 19 3.33 -3.79 11.54
C VAL A 19 1.98 -3.09 11.63
N GLY A 20 1.33 -3.22 12.80
CA GLY A 20 -0.02 -2.69 13.00
C GLY A 20 -1.00 -3.30 12.00
N PRO A 21 -1.76 -2.49 11.24
CA PRO A 21 -2.71 -3.00 10.27
C PRO A 21 -2.08 -3.38 8.92
N LEU A 22 -0.77 -3.17 8.73
CA LEU A 22 -0.09 -3.42 7.46
C LEU A 22 0.69 -4.73 7.51
N ASP A 23 0.59 -5.52 6.45
CA ASP A 23 1.37 -6.75 6.24
C ASP A 23 1.94 -6.74 4.83
N ALA A 24 3.25 -6.94 4.71
CA ALA A 24 3.96 -7.01 3.44
C ALA A 24 4.73 -8.32 3.34
N ASP A 25 4.70 -8.98 2.18
CA ASP A 25 5.41 -10.25 1.96
C ASP A 25 6.92 -10.06 1.72
N THR A 26 7.34 -8.86 1.38
CA THR A 26 8.70 -8.53 0.95
C THR A 26 9.11 -7.12 1.42
N PRO A 27 10.42 -6.78 1.37
CA PRO A 27 10.88 -5.45 1.74
C PRO A 27 10.25 -4.36 0.88
N CYS A 28 9.74 -3.31 1.52
CA CYS A 28 9.14 -2.15 0.86
C CYS A 28 9.02 -0.94 1.79
N SER A 29 8.72 0.22 1.21
CA SER A 29 8.32 1.42 1.96
C SER A 29 6.86 1.69 1.68
N VAL A 30 6.08 1.90 2.74
CA VAL A 30 4.63 2.12 2.70
C VAL A 30 4.29 3.39 3.45
N MET A 31 3.45 4.22 2.85
CA MET A 31 2.77 5.33 3.51
C MET A 31 1.28 5.26 3.19
N VAL A 32 0.44 5.32 4.21
CA VAL A 32 -1.01 5.40 4.10
C VAL A 32 -1.47 6.71 4.72
N THR A 33 -2.26 7.48 3.99
CA THR A 33 -2.91 8.69 4.47
C THR A 33 -4.41 8.56 4.30
N GLU A 34 -5.15 8.59 5.39
CA GLU A 34 -6.61 8.68 5.39
C GLU A 34 -7.05 10.14 5.36
N HIS A 35 -8.05 10.44 4.53
CA HIS A 35 -8.52 11.80 4.27
C HIS A 35 -9.93 12.00 4.83
N ALA A 36 -10.26 13.26 5.16
CA ALA A 36 -11.57 13.63 5.71
C ALA A 36 -12.74 13.38 4.75
N ASP A 37 -12.48 13.20 3.45
CA ASP A 37 -13.50 12.91 2.41
C ASP A 37 -13.90 11.43 2.32
N GLY A 38 -13.45 10.60 3.27
CA GLY A 38 -13.69 9.16 3.30
C GLY A 38 -12.85 8.38 2.28
N THR A 39 -11.78 8.98 1.73
CA THR A 39 -10.81 8.28 0.91
C THR A 39 -9.50 8.04 1.65
N ALA A 40 -8.70 7.12 1.13
CA ALA A 40 -7.32 6.95 1.58
C ALA A 40 -6.38 6.86 0.38
N THR A 41 -5.13 7.26 0.57
CA THR A 41 -4.05 7.09 -0.40
C THR A 41 -2.99 6.18 0.19
N LEU A 42 -2.67 5.11 -0.54
CA LEU A 42 -1.57 4.21 -0.24
C LEU A 42 -0.44 4.48 -1.24
N CYS A 43 0.73 4.79 -0.72
CA CYS A 43 1.97 4.98 -1.45
C CYS A 43 2.91 3.83 -1.12
N VAL A 44 3.29 3.03 -2.12
CA VAL A 44 4.14 1.85 -1.94
C VAL A 44 5.32 1.95 -2.90
N SER A 45 6.53 1.74 -2.43
CA SER A 45 7.72 1.67 -3.28
C SER A 45 8.57 0.45 -2.94
N ASP A 46 9.37 0.01 -3.91
CA ASP A 46 10.48 -0.93 -3.72
C ASP A 46 11.82 -0.17 -3.73
N PRO A 47 12.37 0.21 -2.56
CA PRO A 47 13.66 0.89 -2.51
C PRO A 47 14.82 0.03 -3.01
N MET A 48 14.70 -1.30 -2.99
CA MET A 48 15.73 -2.22 -3.46
C MET A 48 15.79 -2.30 -4.99
N ARG A 49 14.73 -1.90 -5.69
CA ARG A 49 14.61 -1.89 -7.17
C ARG A 49 14.78 -3.28 -7.80
N MET A 50 14.32 -4.31 -7.10
CA MET A 50 14.50 -5.72 -7.46
C MET A 50 13.23 -6.55 -7.34
N ARG A 51 12.13 -6.01 -6.78
CA ARG A 51 10.90 -6.76 -6.57
C ARG A 51 10.23 -7.00 -7.93
N THR A 52 10.11 -8.27 -8.30
CA THR A 52 9.32 -8.72 -9.46
C THR A 52 7.86 -9.01 -9.09
N SER A 53 7.56 -9.04 -7.79
CA SER A 53 6.21 -9.12 -7.21
C SER A 53 6.27 -8.58 -5.78
N LEU A 54 5.16 -8.01 -5.31
CA LEU A 54 4.97 -7.57 -3.92
C LEU A 54 3.49 -7.67 -3.57
N THR A 55 3.18 -8.22 -2.40
CA THR A 55 1.84 -8.19 -1.81
C THR A 55 1.83 -7.28 -0.59
N LEU A 56 0.89 -6.33 -0.56
CA LEU A 56 0.58 -5.52 0.61
C LEU A 56 -0.86 -5.78 1.04
N THR A 57 -1.06 -6.15 2.29
CA THR A 57 -2.37 -6.19 2.94
C THR A 57 -2.48 -5.05 3.92
N TRP A 58 -3.61 -4.33 3.86
CA TRP A 58 -4.02 -3.36 4.86
C TRP A 58 -5.32 -3.84 5.49
N ASN A 59 -5.25 -4.23 6.76
CA ASN A 59 -6.36 -4.70 7.60
C ASN A 59 -7.27 -3.54 8.00
N ARG A 60 -7.89 -2.92 6.99
CA ARG A 60 -8.85 -1.84 7.08
C ARG A 60 -9.93 -2.06 6.03
N ALA A 61 -11.19 -1.85 6.43
CA ALA A 61 -12.32 -1.97 5.52
C ALA A 61 -12.24 -0.92 4.40
N VAL A 62 -12.30 -1.40 3.16
CA VAL A 62 -12.24 -0.59 1.94
C VAL A 62 -13.40 -0.99 1.06
N ALA A 63 -14.19 0.00 0.63
CA ALA A 63 -15.36 -0.22 -0.22
C ALA A 63 -14.95 -0.44 -1.68
N SER A 64 -14.07 0.42 -2.22
CA SER A 64 -13.66 0.36 -3.62
C SER A 64 -12.29 1.00 -3.89
N VAL A 65 -11.67 0.60 -4.99
CA VAL A 65 -10.48 1.28 -5.52
C VAL A 65 -10.93 2.43 -6.42
N VAL A 66 -10.43 3.64 -6.16
CA VAL A 66 -10.72 4.86 -6.93
C VAL A 66 -9.74 5.00 -8.09
N SER A 67 -8.45 4.76 -7.85
CA SER A 67 -7.42 4.75 -8.89
C SER A 67 -6.22 3.89 -8.46
N LYS A 68 -5.52 3.32 -9.44
CA LYS A 68 -4.30 2.53 -9.24
C LYS A 68 -3.40 2.62 -10.48
N PRO A 69 -2.06 2.49 -10.35
CA PRO A 69 -1.18 2.37 -11.49
C PRO A 69 -1.31 0.98 -12.15
N SER A 70 -0.78 0.84 -13.36
CA SER A 70 -0.75 -0.43 -14.09
C SER A 70 0.10 -1.51 -13.42
N THR A 71 1.03 -1.11 -12.55
CA THR A 71 1.86 -2.01 -11.74
C THR A 71 1.06 -2.79 -10.70
N VAL A 72 -0.14 -2.33 -10.32
CA VAL A 72 -1.06 -3.09 -9.46
C VAL A 72 -1.84 -4.08 -10.33
N THR A 73 -1.47 -5.34 -10.26
CA THR A 73 -2.05 -6.44 -11.06
C THR A 73 -3.33 -6.98 -10.45
N SER A 74 -3.50 -6.88 -9.13
CA SER A 74 -4.74 -7.25 -8.43
C SER A 74 -5.01 -6.33 -7.23
N ALA A 75 -6.28 -6.04 -6.99
CA ALA A 75 -6.73 -5.31 -5.82
C ALA A 75 -8.04 -5.93 -5.32
N THR A 76 -8.03 -6.48 -4.10
CA THR A 76 -9.20 -7.08 -3.45
C THR A 76 -9.62 -6.19 -2.29
N THR A 77 -10.88 -5.76 -2.29
CA THR A 77 -11.49 -4.90 -1.26
C THR A 77 -12.48 -5.70 -0.39
N GLY A 78 -13.05 -5.09 0.65
CA GLY A 78 -13.90 -5.75 1.65
C GLY A 78 -13.47 -5.37 3.07
N ALA A 79 -13.41 -6.36 3.97
CA ALA A 79 -12.97 -6.16 5.35
C ALA A 79 -11.48 -5.76 5.48
N SER A 80 -10.68 -6.05 4.44
CA SER A 80 -9.28 -5.65 4.28
C SER A 80 -9.01 -5.31 2.82
N LEU A 81 -8.04 -4.44 2.56
CA LEU A 81 -7.51 -4.21 1.23
C LEU A 81 -6.28 -5.09 0.99
N ARG A 82 -6.28 -5.90 -0.07
CA ARG A 82 -5.10 -6.63 -0.53
C ARG A 82 -4.69 -6.14 -1.91
N LEU A 83 -3.48 -5.60 -2.02
CA LEU A 83 -2.86 -5.14 -3.26
C LEU A 83 -1.76 -6.12 -3.67
N VAL A 84 -1.77 -6.53 -4.94
CA VAL A 84 -0.68 -7.28 -5.56
C VAL A 84 -0.07 -6.40 -6.64
N PHE A 85 1.23 -6.16 -6.52
CA PHE A 85 2.04 -5.48 -7.51
C PHE A 85 2.76 -6.52 -8.35
N GLY A 86 2.83 -6.28 -9.67
CA GLY A 86 3.64 -7.06 -10.59
C GLY A 86 5.12 -6.66 -10.50
N ASP A 87 5.82 -6.72 -11.63
CA ASP A 87 7.23 -6.33 -11.68
C ASP A 87 7.42 -4.84 -11.41
N LEU A 88 8.11 -4.53 -10.31
CA LEU A 88 8.46 -3.18 -9.88
C LEU A 88 9.89 -2.79 -10.24
N SER A 89 10.72 -3.69 -10.77
CA SER A 89 12.13 -3.39 -11.10
C SER A 89 12.24 -2.21 -12.09
N GLY A 90 11.36 -2.17 -13.09
CA GLY A 90 11.26 -1.07 -14.07
C GLY A 90 10.87 0.28 -13.47
N THR A 91 10.28 0.31 -12.26
CA THR A 91 9.90 1.55 -11.56
C THR A 91 11.11 2.26 -10.94
N ARG A 92 12.26 1.58 -10.83
CA ARG A 92 13.52 2.15 -10.27
C ARG A 92 13.33 2.75 -8.87
N GLY A 93 12.41 2.19 -8.09
CA GLY A 93 12.07 2.63 -6.74
C GLY A 93 11.08 3.80 -6.68
N ALA A 94 10.46 4.17 -7.80
CA ALA A 94 9.38 5.15 -7.81
C ALA A 94 8.16 4.64 -7.03
N THR A 95 7.49 5.57 -6.36
CA THR A 95 6.27 5.30 -5.60
C THR A 95 5.12 4.92 -6.53
N GLN A 96 4.42 3.85 -6.15
CA GLN A 96 3.16 3.40 -6.72
C GLN A 96 2.02 3.93 -5.84
N THR A 97 1.10 4.70 -6.42
CA THR A 97 0.06 5.41 -5.66
C THR A 97 -1.32 4.84 -5.95
N VAL A 98 -1.98 4.29 -4.93
CA VAL A 98 -3.36 3.78 -5.01
C VAL A 98 -4.27 4.66 -4.19
N LYS A 99 -5.37 5.14 -4.79
CA LYS A 99 -6.45 5.82 -4.07
C LYS A 99 -7.62 4.87 -3.89
N VAL A 100 -8.18 4.83 -2.69
CA VAL A 100 -9.33 3.98 -2.34
C VAL A 100 -10.41 4.77 -1.62
N ARG A 101 -11.64 4.26 -1.63
CA ARG A 101 -12.75 4.74 -0.80
C ARG A 101 -12.91 3.80 0.40
N LEU A 102 -12.91 4.37 1.59
CA LEU A 102 -13.12 3.63 2.83
C LEU A 102 -14.59 3.20 2.95
N ALA A 103 -14.82 2.10 3.67
CA ALA A 103 -16.16 1.61 4.01
C ALA A 103 -16.73 2.31 5.24
#